data_AF-A0A3B0UVZ4-F1
#
_entry.id   AF-A0A3B0UVZ4-F1
#
_cell.length_a   1.000
_cell.length_b   1.000
_cell.length_c   1.000
_cell.angle_alpha   90.00
_cell.angle_beta   90.00
_cell.angle_gamma   90.00
#
_symmetry.space_group_name_H-M   'P 1'
#
loop_
_entity.id
_entity.type
_entity.pdbx_description
1 polymer ?
#
loop_
_entity_poly.entity_id
_entity_poly.type
_entity_poly.pdbx_seq_one_letter_code
_entity_poly.pdbx_strand_id
1 'polypeptide(L)'
;MSHMNQAIETISQTLVSDLDAQLEAVFLFGSQAAGSYQTAVSDSNLLLITAPEADIHAIHDSFQPLWQTHQALLKRAPLVATRRALQRHLQFNPSFALHLLQHGKQIAGLSMPSDLFRSNVNPYEVYAHLCSQLLDASAALSQNNQSPADAQLNQLARQISSKPIAQTETAVSQFNTVSKAVTAVIAQLPITKAWHEAAQSGPTSPNIPGLQAIYTENDKNIFVFDHLPPERIRQINWQQLAQHLPQANGSLHITTVAQFCLMALYEKALDLRFNKYVHKWGLHFLARLSPSAHQILRHAARFSSHILLDALPNTYLTSASDDENLHKIIHDVQNRMLNIQLENELLFRLNLIPEKFTPPEPLPEPDTPSKERLTAIFQLLEWWADFYQTVLQADP
;
A
#
# COMPACT_ATOMS: atom_id res chain seq x y z
N MET A 1 7.52 18.14 21.98
CA MET A 1 6.12 17.72 21.70
C MET A 1 5.14 18.89 21.45
N SER A 2 5.55 20.16 21.22
CA SER A 2 4.60 21.28 21.01
C SER A 2 4.40 21.75 19.56
N HIS A 3 5.43 21.78 18.71
CA HIS A 3 5.34 22.41 17.38
C HIS A 3 4.48 21.65 16.35
N MET A 4 4.55 20.32 16.31
CA MET A 4 3.77 19.53 15.33
C MET A 4 2.27 19.53 15.65
N ASN A 5 1.90 19.53 16.93
CA ASN A 5 0.49 19.66 17.35
C ASN A 5 -0.06 21.04 16.98
N GLN A 6 0.71 22.11 17.18
CA GLN A 6 0.32 23.47 16.77
C GLN A 6 0.16 23.58 15.26
N ALA A 7 1.09 23.03 14.47
CA ALA A 7 0.98 23.03 13.01
C ALA A 7 -0.29 22.30 12.54
N ILE A 8 -0.57 21.10 13.07
CA ILE A 8 -1.78 20.35 12.74
C ILE A 8 -3.05 21.11 13.15
N GLU A 9 -3.04 21.74 14.32
CA GLU A 9 -4.15 22.58 14.78
C GLU A 9 -4.39 23.75 13.81
N THR A 10 -3.35 24.52 13.47
CA THR A 10 -3.42 25.61 12.49
C THR A 10 -3.95 25.13 11.15
N ILE A 11 -3.39 24.05 10.60
CA ILE A 11 -3.83 23.48 9.32
C ILE A 11 -5.31 23.10 9.39
N SER A 12 -5.73 22.39 10.44
CA SER A 12 -7.11 21.94 10.58
C SER A 12 -8.10 23.11 10.74
N GLN A 13 -7.73 24.16 11.47
CA GLN A 13 -8.56 25.34 11.67
C GLN A 13 -8.69 26.16 10.39
N THR A 14 -7.60 26.36 9.66
CA THR A 14 -7.62 27.06 8.37
C THR A 14 -8.48 26.31 7.36
N LEU A 15 -8.29 24.99 7.20
CA LEU A 15 -9.08 24.21 6.26
C LEU A 15 -10.57 24.20 6.61
N VAL A 16 -10.94 24.11 7.90
CA VAL A 16 -12.34 24.21 8.34
C VAL A 16 -12.92 25.60 8.06
N SER A 17 -12.15 26.65 8.30
CA SER A 17 -12.61 28.03 8.07
C SER A 17 -12.78 28.35 6.59
N ASP A 18 -11.84 27.92 5.73
CA ASP A 18 -11.82 28.28 4.32
C ASP A 18 -12.80 27.44 3.49
N LEU A 19 -12.95 26.15 3.83
CA LEU A 19 -13.76 25.22 3.05
C LEU A 19 -15.20 25.11 3.56
N ASP A 20 -15.45 25.47 4.82
CA ASP A 20 -16.77 25.51 5.46
C ASP A 20 -17.61 24.25 5.12
N ALA A 21 -18.75 24.42 4.44
CA ALA A 21 -19.65 23.32 4.10
C ALA A 21 -19.05 22.23 3.20
N GLN A 22 -17.95 22.52 2.49
CA GLN A 22 -17.25 21.54 1.65
C GLN A 22 -16.43 20.53 2.46
N LEU A 23 -16.03 20.86 3.69
CA LEU A 23 -15.24 20.00 4.56
C LEU A 23 -16.08 19.47 5.72
N GLU A 24 -16.36 18.18 5.70
CA GLU A 24 -17.18 17.57 6.75
C GLU A 24 -16.36 17.19 7.98
N ALA A 25 -15.14 16.64 7.81
CA ALA A 25 -14.29 16.26 8.93
C ALA A 25 -12.80 16.18 8.56
N VAL A 26 -11.96 16.34 9.58
CA VAL A 26 -10.51 16.14 9.48
C VAL A 26 -10.08 15.07 10.46
N PHE A 27 -9.34 14.08 9.98
CA PHE A 27 -8.75 13.01 10.77
C PHE A 27 -7.23 13.08 10.72
N LEU A 28 -6.61 12.81 11.87
CA LEU A 28 -5.20 12.51 12.01
C LEU A 28 -5.01 11.00 12.12
N PHE A 29 -4.07 10.44 11.38
CA PHE A 29 -3.67 9.05 11.49
C PHE A 29 -2.15 8.88 11.33
N GLY A 30 -1.65 7.68 11.61
CA GLY A 30 -0.22 7.38 11.59
C GLY A 30 0.41 7.42 12.98
N SER A 31 1.73 7.51 13.03
CA SER A 31 2.51 7.36 14.27
C SER A 31 2.13 8.38 15.36
N GLN A 32 1.75 9.60 14.96
CA GLN A 32 1.31 10.62 15.91
C GLN A 32 -0.06 10.31 16.54
N ALA A 33 -1.02 9.82 15.75
CA ALA A 33 -2.35 9.51 16.26
C ALA A 33 -2.35 8.24 17.12
N ALA A 34 -1.50 7.27 16.78
CA ALA A 34 -1.29 6.04 17.54
C ALA A 34 -0.58 6.26 18.90
N GLY A 35 -0.18 7.49 19.25
CA GLY A 35 0.60 7.78 20.45
C GLY A 35 2.00 7.12 20.43
N SER A 36 2.46 6.69 19.26
CA SER A 36 3.75 6.04 19.08
C SER A 36 4.89 7.07 19.15
N TYR A 37 6.08 6.62 19.53
CA TYR A 37 7.25 7.49 19.65
C TYR A 37 7.59 8.18 18.32
N GLN A 38 7.66 9.51 18.36
CA GLN A 38 7.95 10.36 17.20
C GLN A 38 9.46 10.49 16.99
N THR A 39 9.91 10.26 15.76
CA THR A 39 11.28 10.61 15.31
C THR A 39 11.20 11.71 14.27
N ALA A 40 12.34 12.22 13.78
CA ALA A 40 12.38 13.13 12.61
C ALA A 40 11.73 12.53 11.34
N VAL A 41 11.39 11.23 11.38
CA VAL A 41 10.75 10.46 10.32
C VAL A 41 9.32 10.05 10.72
N SER A 42 8.62 10.76 11.60
CA SER A 42 7.22 10.47 11.95
C SER A 42 6.27 10.82 10.79
N ASP A 43 5.36 9.90 10.43
CA ASP A 43 4.36 10.09 9.37
C ASP A 43 3.05 10.58 10.00
N SER A 44 2.94 11.89 10.17
CA SER A 44 1.70 12.53 10.57
C SER A 44 0.85 12.76 9.32
N ASN A 45 -0.23 12.00 9.20
CA ASN A 45 -1.04 11.98 7.99
C ASN A 45 -2.44 12.51 8.29
N LEU A 46 -2.94 13.33 7.37
CA LEU A 46 -4.28 13.90 7.44
C LEU A 46 -5.21 13.21 6.44
N LEU A 47 -6.47 13.07 6.82
CA LEU A 47 -7.57 12.63 5.95
C LEU A 47 -8.68 13.68 6.05
N LEU A 48 -9.02 14.29 4.91
CA LEU A 48 -10.15 15.20 4.75
C LEU A 48 -11.34 14.41 4.22
N ILE A 49 -12.44 14.45 4.96
CA ILE A 49 -13.74 13.97 4.50
C ILE A 49 -14.51 15.17 3.98
N THR A 50 -14.87 15.13 2.70
CA THR A 50 -15.51 16.26 2.01
C THR A 50 -16.96 15.97 1.68
N ALA A 51 -17.72 17.04 1.46
CA ALA A 51 -19.04 16.95 0.84
C ALA A 51 -18.92 16.41 -0.59
N PRO A 52 -19.96 15.77 -1.15
CA PRO A 52 -19.96 15.26 -2.52
C PRO A 52 -19.65 16.31 -3.60
N GLU A 53 -20.07 17.54 -3.37
CA GLU A 53 -19.93 18.70 -4.26
C GLU A 53 -18.67 19.55 -3.99
N ALA A 54 -17.77 19.10 -3.11
CA ALA A 54 -16.56 19.83 -2.78
C ALA A 54 -15.66 20.03 -4.02
N ASP A 55 -15.18 21.26 -4.20
CA ASP A 55 -14.27 21.63 -5.27
C ASP A 55 -12.83 21.34 -4.87
N ILE A 56 -12.19 20.39 -5.56
CA ILE A 56 -10.78 20.04 -5.32
C ILE A 56 -9.83 21.23 -5.54
N HIS A 57 -10.20 22.18 -6.39
CA HIS A 57 -9.42 23.40 -6.62
C HIS A 57 -9.52 24.36 -5.44
N ALA A 58 -10.68 24.46 -4.77
CA ALA A 58 -10.81 25.22 -3.53
C ALA A 58 -9.97 24.59 -2.40
N ILE A 59 -9.96 23.25 -2.31
CA ILE A 59 -9.10 22.53 -1.35
C ILE A 59 -7.62 22.80 -1.65
N HIS A 60 -7.22 22.77 -2.91
CA HIS A 60 -5.87 23.13 -3.35
C HIS A 60 -5.51 24.55 -2.92
N ASP A 61 -6.34 25.52 -3.25
CA ASP A 61 -6.05 26.94 -3.03
C ASP A 61 -5.97 27.28 -1.52
N SER A 62 -6.73 26.57 -0.66
CA SER A 62 -6.60 26.68 0.81
C SER A 62 -5.38 25.93 1.37
N PHE A 63 -5.08 24.72 0.86
CA PHE A 63 -4.02 23.88 1.42
C PHE A 63 -2.61 24.26 0.95
N GLN A 64 -2.43 24.72 -0.28
CA GLN A 64 -1.12 24.97 -0.88
C GLN A 64 -0.26 25.96 -0.05
N PRO A 65 -0.80 27.10 0.45
CA PRO A 65 -0.03 28.00 1.31
C PRO A 65 0.40 27.36 2.63
N LEU A 66 -0.47 26.50 3.21
CA LEU A 66 -0.17 25.74 4.42
C LEU A 66 0.94 24.72 4.16
N TRP A 67 0.92 24.06 3.00
CA TRP A 67 1.98 23.16 2.57
C TRP A 67 3.32 23.88 2.48
N GLN A 68 3.40 25.03 1.81
CA GLN A 68 4.64 25.80 1.70
C GLN A 68 5.24 26.15 3.08
N THR A 69 4.37 26.43 4.06
CA THR A 69 4.74 26.78 5.42
C THR A 69 5.15 25.57 6.26
N HIS A 70 4.49 24.42 6.07
CA HIS A 70 4.58 23.27 6.96
C HIS A 70 5.16 21.99 6.33
N GLN A 71 5.58 21.97 5.07
CA GLN A 71 6.11 20.78 4.36
C GLN A 71 7.30 20.08 5.04
N ALA A 72 8.10 20.80 5.84
CA ALA A 72 9.18 20.17 6.61
C ALA A 72 8.64 19.27 7.73
N LEU A 73 7.40 19.52 8.18
CA LEU A 73 6.68 18.75 9.18
C LEU A 73 5.70 17.76 8.53
N LEU A 74 4.96 18.23 7.51
CA LEU A 74 4.04 17.43 6.72
C LEU A 74 4.83 16.72 5.62
N LYS A 75 5.07 15.42 5.77
CA LYS A 75 5.77 14.65 4.74
C LYS A 75 4.97 14.42 3.46
N ARG A 76 3.65 14.65 3.51
CA ARG A 76 2.70 14.40 2.43
C ARG A 76 1.47 15.28 2.59
N ALA A 77 0.76 15.50 1.48
CA ALA A 77 -0.55 16.12 1.50
C ALA A 77 -1.59 15.23 2.19
N PRO A 78 -2.73 15.80 2.61
CA PRO A 78 -3.85 15.02 3.12
C PRO A 78 -4.39 14.06 2.07
N LEU A 79 -4.91 12.92 2.52
CA LEU A 79 -5.88 12.15 1.76
C LEU A 79 -7.17 12.98 1.64
N VAL A 80 -7.81 12.96 0.48
CA VAL A 80 -9.07 13.68 0.25
C VAL A 80 -10.10 12.70 -0.30
N ALA A 81 -11.25 12.61 0.35
CA ALA A 81 -12.30 11.68 -0.06
C ALA A 81 -13.69 12.15 0.38
N THR A 82 -14.70 11.88 -0.43
CA THR A 82 -16.08 11.80 0.06
C THR A 82 -16.23 10.56 0.94
N ARG A 83 -17.27 10.51 1.79
CA ARG A 83 -17.56 9.30 2.60
C ARG A 83 -17.69 8.04 1.74
N ARG A 84 -18.36 8.15 0.58
CA ARG A 84 -18.55 7.03 -0.35
C ARG A 84 -17.20 6.55 -0.90
N ALA A 85 -16.37 7.47 -1.41
CA ALA A 85 -15.05 7.13 -1.93
C ALA A 85 -14.15 6.50 -0.86
N LEU A 86 -14.20 7.02 0.37
CA LEU A 86 -13.50 6.44 1.51
C LEU A 86 -13.98 5.01 1.79
N GLN A 87 -15.29 4.78 1.93
CA GLN A 87 -15.83 3.44 2.20
C GLN A 87 -15.39 2.42 1.14
N ARG A 88 -15.41 2.79 -0.15
CA ARG A 88 -14.88 1.94 -1.24
C ARG A 88 -13.40 1.65 -1.03
N HIS A 89 -12.60 2.69 -0.77
CA HIS A 89 -11.18 2.54 -0.53
C HIS A 89 -10.87 1.59 0.63
N LEU A 90 -11.63 1.67 1.73
CA LEU A 90 -11.46 0.81 2.90
C LEU A 90 -11.85 -0.66 2.64
N GLN A 91 -12.80 -0.90 1.75
CA GLN A 91 -13.15 -2.25 1.29
C GLN A 91 -12.02 -2.85 0.45
N PHE A 92 -11.40 -2.06 -0.42
CA PHE A 92 -10.27 -2.51 -1.23
C PHE A 92 -8.98 -2.65 -0.41
N ASN A 93 -8.82 -1.84 0.65
CA ASN A 93 -7.63 -1.76 1.50
C ASN A 93 -7.92 -2.07 2.99
N PRO A 94 -8.25 -3.32 3.37
CA PRO A 94 -8.59 -3.66 4.74
C PRO A 94 -7.47 -3.43 5.76
N SER A 95 -6.19 -3.48 5.36
CA SER A 95 -5.08 -3.10 6.24
C SER A 95 -5.14 -1.62 6.63
N PHE A 96 -5.44 -0.74 5.67
CA PHE A 96 -5.61 0.68 5.90
C PHE A 96 -6.88 0.98 6.72
N ALA A 97 -7.97 0.26 6.47
CA ALA A 97 -9.19 0.35 7.27
C ALA A 97 -8.95 0.00 8.74
N LEU A 98 -8.24 -1.11 9.00
CA LEU A 98 -7.88 -1.50 10.37
C LEU A 98 -7.00 -0.44 11.03
N HIS A 99 -6.03 0.11 10.30
CA HIS A 99 -5.16 1.17 10.81
C HIS A 99 -5.94 2.44 11.19
N LEU A 100 -6.87 2.89 10.33
CA LEU A 100 -7.74 4.03 10.65
C LEU A 100 -8.70 3.73 11.81
N LEU A 101 -9.23 2.51 11.90
CA LEU A 101 -10.11 2.11 13.00
C LEU A 101 -9.37 2.13 14.36
N GLN A 102 -8.11 1.71 14.39
CA GLN A 102 -7.31 1.63 15.62
C GLN A 102 -6.65 2.95 16.01
N HIS A 103 -6.27 3.76 15.02
CA HIS A 103 -5.39 4.91 15.23
C HIS A 103 -5.91 6.21 14.63
N GLY A 104 -7.01 6.19 13.87
CA GLY A 104 -7.64 7.40 13.35
C GLY A 104 -8.22 8.23 14.49
N LYS A 105 -7.86 9.51 14.54
CA LYS A 105 -8.38 10.48 15.50
C LYS A 105 -9.03 11.62 14.74
N GLN A 106 -10.33 11.83 14.95
CA GLN A 106 -10.98 13.04 14.48
C GLN A 106 -10.41 14.25 15.23
N ILE A 107 -9.98 15.27 14.48
CA ILE A 107 -9.39 16.49 15.04
C ILE A 107 -10.20 17.74 14.73
N ALA A 108 -11.06 17.73 13.70
CA ALA A 108 -11.95 18.85 13.37
C ALA A 108 -13.19 18.41 12.58
N GLY A 109 -14.14 19.34 12.40
CA GLY A 109 -15.38 19.18 11.64
C GLY A 109 -16.53 18.50 12.40
N LEU A 110 -17.55 18.08 11.65
CA LEU A 110 -18.78 17.44 12.13
C LEU A 110 -18.49 16.06 12.73
N SER A 111 -19.14 15.73 13.85
CA SER A 111 -18.97 14.42 14.50
C SER A 111 -19.32 13.27 13.54
N MET A 112 -18.36 12.37 13.34
CA MET A 112 -18.53 11.22 12.45
C MET A 112 -18.96 9.96 13.21
N PRO A 113 -19.66 9.02 12.54
CA PRO A 113 -20.02 7.74 13.14
C PRO A 113 -18.80 6.96 13.63
N SER A 114 -18.94 6.28 14.78
CA SER A 114 -17.85 5.50 15.39
C SER A 114 -17.46 4.26 14.59
N ASP A 115 -18.30 3.86 13.65
CA ASP A 115 -18.10 2.75 12.73
C ASP A 115 -17.65 3.17 11.32
N LEU A 116 -17.35 4.46 11.10
CA LEU A 116 -16.94 5.00 9.79
C LEU A 116 -15.83 4.18 9.12
N PHE A 117 -14.84 3.72 9.88
CA PHE A 117 -13.70 2.96 9.36
C PHE A 117 -13.90 1.44 9.42
N ARG A 118 -15.06 0.95 9.86
CA ARG A 118 -15.32 -0.49 9.89
C ARG A 118 -15.53 -0.99 8.46
N SER A 119 -14.69 -1.96 8.08
CA SER A 119 -14.88 -2.80 6.91
C SER A 119 -14.91 -4.26 7.32
N ASN A 120 -15.46 -5.13 6.46
CA ASN A 120 -15.36 -6.57 6.65
C ASN A 120 -13.90 -6.99 6.40
N VAL A 121 -13.07 -6.88 7.44
CA VAL A 121 -11.64 -7.17 7.36
C VAL A 121 -11.46 -8.69 7.34
N ASN A 122 -11.06 -9.21 6.19
CA ASN A 122 -10.57 -10.58 6.08
C ASN A 122 -9.17 -10.67 6.75
N PRO A 123 -8.99 -11.44 7.84
CA PRO A 123 -7.70 -11.51 8.53
C PRO A 123 -6.55 -11.95 7.61
N TYR A 124 -6.83 -12.83 6.65
CA TYR A 124 -5.83 -13.30 5.68
C TYR A 124 -5.24 -12.14 4.87
N GLU A 125 -6.04 -11.13 4.54
CA GLU A 125 -5.60 -9.98 3.73
C GLU A 125 -4.72 -9.01 4.51
N VAL A 126 -5.03 -8.78 5.79
CA VAL A 126 -4.19 -7.95 6.67
C VAL A 126 -2.81 -8.57 6.81
N TYR A 127 -2.76 -9.88 7.05
CA TYR A 127 -1.48 -10.58 7.19
C TYR A 127 -0.75 -10.74 5.86
N ALA A 128 -1.47 -10.89 4.74
CA ALA A 128 -0.87 -10.90 3.39
C ALA A 128 -0.18 -9.57 3.06
N HIS A 129 -0.80 -8.44 3.42
CA HIS A 129 -0.19 -7.12 3.26
C HIS A 129 1.10 -6.99 4.10
N LEU A 130 1.05 -7.41 5.37
CA LEU A 130 2.26 -7.44 6.22
C LEU A 130 3.35 -8.36 5.66
N CYS A 131 3.00 -9.49 5.05
CA CYS A 131 3.95 -10.37 4.36
C CYS A 131 4.62 -9.67 3.17
N SER A 132 3.84 -8.92 2.37
CA SER A 132 4.38 -8.14 1.26
C SER A 132 5.37 -7.08 1.75
N GLN A 133 4.98 -6.33 2.79
CA GLN A 133 5.86 -5.30 3.36
C GLN A 133 7.14 -5.92 3.94
N LEU A 134 7.04 -7.07 4.61
CA LEU A 134 8.20 -7.78 5.14
C LEU A 134 9.11 -8.32 4.02
N LEU A 135 8.55 -8.84 2.93
CA LEU A 135 9.31 -9.29 1.77
C LEU A 135 10.11 -8.12 1.16
N ASP A 136 9.48 -6.97 0.96
CA ASP A 136 10.16 -5.78 0.42
C ASP A 136 11.25 -5.27 1.37
N ALA A 137 10.93 -5.16 2.66
CA ALA A 137 11.87 -4.75 3.70
C ALA A 137 13.05 -5.72 3.89
N SER A 138 12.91 -6.99 3.48
CA SER A 138 13.97 -7.99 3.60
C SER A 138 15.23 -7.67 2.78
N ALA A 139 15.12 -6.81 1.76
CA ALA A 139 16.26 -6.33 0.99
C ALA A 139 17.33 -5.64 1.86
N ALA A 140 16.92 -5.03 2.98
CA ALA A 140 17.80 -4.43 3.99
C ALA A 140 18.86 -5.41 4.53
N LEU A 141 18.60 -6.73 4.49
CA LEU A 141 19.56 -7.73 4.95
C LEU A 141 20.80 -7.84 4.05
N SER A 142 20.67 -7.46 2.78
CA SER A 142 21.71 -7.60 1.77
C SER A 142 22.36 -6.28 1.36
N GLN A 143 21.75 -5.15 1.71
CA GLN A 143 22.21 -3.82 1.36
C GLN A 143 23.02 -3.20 2.51
N ASN A 144 23.85 -2.20 2.18
CA ASN A 144 24.51 -1.39 3.20
C ASN A 144 23.53 -0.35 3.74
N ASN A 145 23.51 -0.16 5.07
CA ASN A 145 22.65 0.77 5.79
C ASN A 145 22.47 2.10 5.04
N GLN A 146 21.22 2.49 4.77
CA GLN A 146 20.70 3.73 4.14
C GLN A 146 19.78 3.48 2.93
N SER A 147 19.18 2.30 2.84
CA SER A 147 18.20 1.98 1.80
C SER A 147 16.75 2.31 2.22
N PRO A 148 15.82 2.52 1.26
CA PRO A 148 14.39 2.56 1.55
C PRO A 148 13.90 1.30 2.31
N ALA A 149 14.52 0.15 2.05
CA ALA A 149 14.21 -1.10 2.74
C ALA A 149 14.55 -1.05 4.25
N ASP A 150 15.63 -0.37 4.64
CA ASP A 150 15.98 -0.18 6.06
C ASP A 150 14.92 0.66 6.78
N ALA A 151 14.44 1.73 6.15
CA ALA A 151 13.42 2.60 6.71
C ALA A 151 12.09 1.84 6.91
N GLN A 152 11.70 1.06 5.89
CA GLN A 152 10.51 0.20 5.95
C GLN A 152 10.64 -0.88 7.02
N LEU A 153 11.80 -1.54 7.12
CA LEU A 153 12.04 -2.56 8.14
C LEU A 153 11.96 -1.96 9.55
N ASN A 154 12.55 -0.78 9.75
CA ASN A 154 12.50 -0.08 11.01
C ASN A 154 11.07 0.31 11.41
N GLN A 155 10.27 0.77 10.44
CA GLN A 155 8.85 1.07 10.64
C GLN A 155 8.06 -0.17 11.07
N LEU A 156 8.23 -1.29 10.36
CA LEU A 156 7.57 -2.56 10.71
C LEU A 156 7.97 -3.05 12.11
N ALA A 157 9.26 -2.98 12.43
CA ALA A 157 9.76 -3.39 13.74
C ALA A 157 9.17 -2.54 14.87
N ARG A 158 9.04 -1.22 14.68
CA ARG A 158 8.36 -0.31 15.63
C ARG A 158 6.88 -0.63 15.77
N GLN A 159 6.19 -0.85 14.65
CA GLN A 159 4.76 -1.16 14.66
C GLN A 159 4.46 -2.44 15.46
N ILE A 160 5.27 -3.49 15.27
CA ILE A 160 5.09 -4.77 15.96
C ILE A 160 5.54 -4.71 17.42
N SER A 161 6.65 -4.05 17.72
CA SER A 161 7.19 -3.99 19.09
C SER A 161 6.49 -2.95 19.97
N SER A 162 5.80 -1.98 19.38
CA SER A 162 5.24 -0.79 20.05
C SER A 162 6.28 -0.04 20.91
N LYS A 163 7.57 -0.13 20.57
CA LYS A 163 8.68 0.48 21.31
C LYS A 163 9.72 1.10 20.37
N PRO A 164 10.53 2.06 20.85
CA PRO A 164 11.69 2.53 20.11
C PRO A 164 12.66 1.39 19.86
N ILE A 165 13.14 1.30 18.63
CA ILE A 165 14.21 0.36 18.26
C ILE A 165 15.54 0.92 18.75
N ALA A 166 16.32 0.11 19.46
CA ALA A 166 17.62 0.54 19.97
C ALA A 166 18.59 0.82 18.81
N GLN A 167 19.47 1.81 18.96
CA GLN A 167 20.46 2.17 17.93
C GLN A 167 21.44 1.02 17.60
N THR A 168 21.54 0.03 18.49
CA THR A 168 22.38 -1.16 18.33
C THR A 168 21.69 -2.30 17.59
N GLU A 169 20.39 -2.20 17.27
CA GLU A 169 19.69 -3.23 16.51
C GLU A 169 20.10 -3.21 15.03
N THR A 170 20.46 -4.38 14.50
CA THR A 170 20.83 -4.59 13.11
C THR A 170 19.59 -4.90 12.25
N ALA A 171 19.69 -4.77 10.92
CA ALA A 171 18.63 -5.21 10.02
C ALA A 171 18.25 -6.69 10.25
N VAL A 172 19.24 -7.54 10.55
CA VAL A 172 19.02 -8.95 10.91
C VAL A 172 18.16 -9.10 12.17
N SER A 173 18.43 -8.33 13.23
CA SER A 173 17.64 -8.42 14.47
C SER A 173 16.22 -7.88 14.28
N GLN A 174 16.08 -6.76 13.56
CA GLN A 174 14.77 -6.17 13.26
C GLN A 174 13.91 -7.11 12.40
N PHE A 175 14.47 -7.65 11.31
CA PHE A 175 13.79 -8.60 10.43
C PHE A 175 13.36 -9.85 11.19
N ASN A 176 14.23 -10.38 12.06
CA ASN A 176 13.88 -11.53 12.86
C ASN A 176 12.70 -11.26 13.83
N THR A 177 12.68 -10.09 14.48
CA THR A 177 11.56 -9.69 15.35
C THR A 177 10.24 -9.64 14.58
N VAL A 178 10.25 -8.97 13.42
CA VAL A 178 9.07 -8.83 12.56
C VAL A 178 8.62 -10.20 12.02
N SER A 179 9.54 -10.96 11.45
CA SER A 179 9.25 -12.28 10.86
C SER A 179 8.71 -13.27 11.90
N LYS A 180 9.24 -13.27 13.13
CA LYS A 180 8.73 -14.11 14.22
C LYS A 180 7.29 -13.75 14.59
N ALA A 181 7.00 -12.46 14.73
CA ALA A 181 5.65 -11.99 15.06
C ALA A 181 4.64 -12.34 13.96
N VAL A 182 4.99 -12.05 12.69
CA VAL A 182 4.17 -12.39 11.52
C VAL A 182 3.93 -13.90 11.44
N THR A 183 4.97 -14.71 11.62
CA THR A 183 4.87 -16.18 11.58
C THR A 183 3.97 -16.73 12.68
N ALA A 184 4.06 -16.20 13.91
CA ALA A 184 3.24 -16.64 15.03
C ALA A 184 1.74 -16.47 14.78
N VAL A 185 1.37 -15.46 13.99
CA VAL A 185 -0.03 -15.19 13.64
C VAL A 185 -0.46 -16.02 12.42
N ILE A 186 0.37 -16.09 11.38
CA ILE A 186 0.09 -16.86 10.16
C ILE A 186 -0.02 -18.37 10.45
N ALA A 187 0.73 -18.88 11.42
CA ALA A 187 0.65 -20.29 11.84
C ALA A 187 -0.74 -20.67 12.40
N GLN A 188 -1.56 -19.70 12.79
CA GLN A 188 -2.92 -19.94 13.27
C GLN A 188 -3.94 -20.09 12.13
N LEU A 189 -3.57 -19.70 10.91
CA LEU A 189 -4.44 -19.77 9.73
C LEU A 189 -4.51 -21.20 9.18
N PRO A 190 -5.68 -21.84 9.07
CA PRO A 190 -5.79 -23.22 8.59
C PRO A 190 -5.13 -23.49 7.23
N ILE A 191 -5.21 -22.55 6.29
CA ILE A 191 -4.69 -22.71 4.92
C ILE A 191 -3.15 -22.90 4.89
N THR A 192 -2.43 -22.38 5.89
CA THR A 192 -0.95 -22.37 5.88
C THR A 192 -0.35 -23.71 6.26
N LYS A 193 -1.12 -24.57 6.95
CA LYS A 193 -0.71 -25.93 7.32
C LYS A 193 -0.37 -26.77 6.08
N ALA A 194 -1.25 -26.76 5.08
CA ALA A 194 -1.05 -27.49 3.84
C ALA A 194 0.22 -27.03 3.07
N TRP A 195 0.53 -25.74 3.11
CA TRP A 195 1.74 -25.20 2.48
C TRP A 195 3.01 -25.61 3.23
N HIS A 196 2.96 -25.63 4.56
CA HIS A 196 4.08 -26.07 5.37
C HIS A 196 4.36 -27.57 5.22
N GLU A 197 3.33 -28.42 5.23
CA GLU A 197 3.47 -29.86 4.97
C GLU A 197 4.09 -30.15 3.59
N ALA A 198 3.69 -29.39 2.57
CA ALA A 198 4.27 -29.48 1.24
C ALA A 198 5.76 -29.07 1.21
N ALA A 199 6.17 -28.12 2.06
CA ALA A 199 7.56 -27.68 2.16
C ALA A 199 8.44 -28.68 2.92
N GLN A 200 7.91 -29.30 3.99
CA GLN A 200 8.66 -30.28 4.79
C GLN A 200 9.06 -31.54 4.01
N SER A 201 8.25 -31.93 3.02
CA SER A 201 8.54 -33.06 2.12
C SER A 201 9.39 -32.68 0.90
N GLY A 202 9.72 -31.38 0.75
CA GLY A 202 10.42 -30.82 -0.40
C GLY A 202 11.95 -30.93 -0.37
N PRO A 203 12.61 -30.91 -1.55
CA PRO A 203 14.07 -30.79 -1.61
C PRO A 203 14.54 -29.45 -1.04
N THR A 204 15.62 -29.47 -0.26
CA THR A 204 16.30 -28.26 0.21
C THR A 204 17.61 -28.03 -0.54
N SER A 205 18.02 -26.77 -0.67
CA SER A 205 19.30 -26.45 -1.31
C SER A 205 20.45 -27.03 -0.48
N PRO A 206 21.40 -27.76 -1.10
CA PRO A 206 22.58 -28.26 -0.39
C PRO A 206 23.49 -27.12 0.08
N ASN A 207 23.47 -25.97 -0.60
CA ASN A 207 24.35 -24.84 -0.33
C ASN A 207 23.71 -23.80 0.61
N ILE A 208 22.37 -23.78 0.71
CA ILE A 208 21.63 -22.83 1.54
C ILE A 208 20.58 -23.61 2.34
N PRO A 209 20.92 -24.07 3.56
CA PRO A 209 20.06 -24.94 4.35
C PRO A 209 18.66 -24.38 4.59
N GLY A 210 17.64 -25.13 4.16
CA GLY A 210 16.22 -24.76 4.33
C GLY A 210 15.64 -23.88 3.22
N LEU A 211 16.43 -23.47 2.22
CA LEU A 211 15.92 -22.87 1.01
C LEU A 211 15.14 -23.92 0.21
N GLN A 212 13.90 -23.60 -0.11
CA GLN A 212 12.95 -24.50 -0.78
C GLN A 212 12.64 -24.08 -2.21
N ALA A 213 12.68 -22.78 -2.52
CA ALA A 213 12.45 -22.28 -3.87
C ALA A 213 13.09 -20.91 -4.13
N ILE A 214 13.29 -20.61 -5.41
CA ILE A 214 13.72 -19.28 -5.89
C ILE A 214 12.74 -18.82 -6.99
N TYR A 215 12.27 -17.60 -6.86
CA TYR A 215 11.44 -16.91 -7.86
C TYR A 215 12.10 -15.58 -8.26
N THR A 216 11.78 -15.09 -9.45
CA THR A 216 12.06 -13.71 -9.85
C THR A 216 10.77 -12.97 -10.15
N GLU A 217 10.64 -11.75 -9.65
CA GLU A 217 9.55 -10.81 -9.96
C GLU A 217 10.21 -9.46 -10.28
N ASN A 218 10.18 -9.04 -11.55
CA ASN A 218 10.92 -7.85 -12.02
C ASN A 218 12.39 -7.91 -11.54
N ASP A 219 12.87 -6.87 -10.87
CA ASP A 219 14.21 -6.76 -10.28
C ASP A 219 14.29 -7.33 -8.85
N LYS A 220 13.55 -8.39 -8.53
CA LYS A 220 13.63 -9.06 -7.22
C LYS A 220 13.95 -10.53 -7.38
N ASN A 221 14.96 -11.02 -6.64
CA ASN A 221 15.18 -12.45 -6.44
C ASN A 221 14.62 -12.87 -5.10
N ILE A 222 13.56 -13.66 -5.12
CA ILE A 222 12.80 -14.06 -3.93
C ILE A 222 13.23 -15.46 -3.53
N PHE A 223 13.91 -15.55 -2.39
CA PHE A 223 14.36 -16.80 -1.77
C PHE A 223 13.32 -17.24 -0.75
N VAL A 224 12.71 -18.39 -1.02
CA VAL A 224 11.59 -18.93 -0.24
C VAL A 224 12.10 -20.08 0.61
N PHE A 225 12.04 -19.92 1.92
CA PHE A 225 12.46 -20.91 2.91
C PHE A 225 11.25 -21.61 3.51
N ASP A 226 11.40 -22.85 3.96
CA ASP A 226 10.33 -23.51 4.74
C ASP A 226 10.06 -22.74 6.04
N HIS A 227 11.14 -22.53 6.80
CA HIS A 227 11.18 -21.77 8.05
C HIS A 227 12.47 -20.94 8.11
N LEU A 228 12.41 -19.79 8.77
CA LEU A 228 13.57 -18.92 9.02
C LEU A 228 13.67 -18.64 10.52
N PRO A 229 14.23 -19.58 11.32
CA PRO A 229 14.45 -19.33 12.74
C PRO A 229 15.54 -18.25 12.94
N PRO A 230 15.49 -17.49 14.06
CA PRO A 230 16.45 -16.44 14.39
C PRO A 230 17.91 -16.79 14.15
N GLU A 231 18.32 -17.97 14.59
CA GLU A 231 19.71 -18.42 14.50
C GLU A 231 20.16 -18.63 13.05
N ARG A 232 19.27 -19.13 12.17
CA ARG A 232 19.60 -19.27 10.74
C ARG A 232 19.73 -17.91 10.07
N ILE A 233 18.88 -16.95 10.41
CA ILE A 233 18.96 -15.60 9.82
C ILE A 233 20.30 -14.95 10.18
N ARG A 234 20.82 -15.19 11.39
CA ARG A 234 22.13 -14.67 11.82
C ARG A 234 23.32 -15.38 11.21
N GLN A 235 23.20 -16.68 10.89
CA GLN A 235 24.29 -17.50 10.38
C GLN A 235 24.55 -17.29 8.89
N ILE A 236 23.55 -16.86 8.12
CA ILE A 236 23.69 -16.65 6.67
C ILE A 236 24.30 -15.27 6.40
N ASN A 237 25.37 -15.24 5.61
CA ASN A 237 25.93 -14.01 5.08
C ASN A 237 25.10 -13.52 3.87
N TRP A 238 24.02 -12.79 4.15
CA TRP A 238 23.08 -12.28 3.15
C TRP A 238 23.72 -11.35 2.12
N GLN A 239 24.71 -10.56 2.53
CA GLN A 239 25.46 -9.67 1.63
C GLN A 239 26.28 -10.45 0.63
N GLN A 240 27.02 -11.47 1.08
CA GLN A 240 27.78 -12.34 0.20
C GLN A 240 26.85 -13.10 -0.76
N LEU A 241 25.71 -13.59 -0.28
CA LEU A 241 24.74 -14.28 -1.12
C LEU A 241 24.20 -13.38 -2.22
N ALA A 242 23.90 -12.12 -1.90
CA ALA A 242 23.44 -11.14 -2.89
C ALA A 242 24.50 -10.79 -3.95
N GLN A 243 25.80 -10.79 -3.60
CA GLN A 243 26.89 -10.57 -4.57
C GLN A 243 27.00 -11.69 -5.62
N HIS A 244 26.49 -12.89 -5.32
CA HIS A 244 26.46 -14.02 -6.25
C HIS A 244 25.22 -14.04 -7.14
N LEU A 245 24.24 -13.16 -6.91
CA LEU A 245 23.14 -12.98 -7.84
C LEU A 245 23.68 -12.31 -9.11
N PRO A 246 23.22 -12.71 -10.31
CA PRO A 246 23.60 -12.03 -11.55
C PRO A 246 23.35 -10.53 -11.39
N GLN A 247 24.32 -9.67 -11.73
CA GLN A 247 24.15 -8.21 -11.56
C GLN A 247 22.94 -7.63 -12.33
N ALA A 248 22.46 -8.35 -13.36
CA ALA A 248 21.24 -8.03 -14.09
C ALA A 248 19.94 -8.45 -13.38
N ASN A 249 20.03 -9.30 -12.37
CA ASN A 249 18.90 -9.82 -11.59
C ASN A 249 18.99 -9.22 -10.20
N GLY A 250 18.35 -8.07 -10.00
CA GLY A 250 17.59 -7.70 -8.80
C GLY A 250 18.15 -7.81 -7.37
N SER A 251 17.54 -7.08 -6.43
CA SER A 251 17.85 -7.22 -5.00
C SER A 251 17.49 -8.61 -4.46
N LEU A 252 18.22 -9.06 -3.43
CA LEU A 252 17.88 -10.29 -2.70
C LEU A 252 16.72 -10.00 -1.75
N HIS A 253 15.66 -10.77 -1.87
CA HIS A 253 14.53 -10.77 -0.95
C HIS A 253 14.34 -12.17 -0.35
N ILE A 254 13.98 -12.23 0.93
CA ILE A 254 13.77 -13.50 1.63
C ILE A 254 12.40 -13.55 2.29
N THR A 255 11.82 -14.74 2.31
CA THR A 255 10.51 -14.99 2.91
C THR A 255 10.35 -16.47 3.27
N THR A 256 9.27 -16.81 3.96
CA THR A 256 8.88 -18.21 4.17
C THR A 256 7.79 -18.65 3.19
N VAL A 257 7.64 -19.96 3.00
CA VAL A 257 6.60 -20.53 2.12
C VAL A 257 5.20 -20.01 2.50
N ALA A 258 4.88 -20.01 3.79
CA ALA A 258 3.57 -19.56 4.27
C ALA A 258 3.34 -18.07 4.01
N GLN A 259 4.34 -17.22 4.26
CA GLN A 259 4.27 -15.79 3.99
C GLN A 259 4.12 -15.51 2.48
N PHE A 260 4.91 -16.21 1.65
CA PHE A 260 4.90 -16.02 0.20
C PHE A 260 3.58 -16.43 -0.44
N CYS A 261 3.04 -17.60 -0.07
CA CYS A 261 1.75 -18.07 -0.60
C CYS A 261 0.59 -17.18 -0.16
N LEU A 262 0.60 -16.72 1.11
CA LEU A 262 -0.42 -15.83 1.63
C LEU A 262 -0.42 -14.48 0.91
N MET A 263 0.77 -13.88 0.74
CA MET A 263 0.96 -12.66 -0.04
C MET A 263 0.49 -12.84 -1.49
N ALA A 264 0.94 -13.89 -2.17
CA ALA A 264 0.62 -14.14 -3.57
C ALA A 264 -0.90 -14.29 -3.81
N LEU A 265 -1.61 -14.98 -2.92
CA LEU A 265 -3.06 -15.20 -3.05
C LEU A 265 -3.89 -13.97 -2.72
N TYR A 266 -3.58 -13.28 -1.63
CA TYR A 266 -4.48 -12.25 -1.10
C TYR A 266 -4.00 -10.83 -1.44
N GLU A 267 -2.70 -10.55 -1.45
CA GLU A 267 -2.17 -9.22 -1.70
C GLU A 267 -1.78 -9.00 -3.17
N LYS A 268 -1.27 -10.05 -3.82
CA LYS A 268 -0.69 -10.01 -5.17
C LYS A 268 -1.43 -10.93 -6.15
N ALA A 269 -2.75 -11.08 -5.94
CA ALA A 269 -3.61 -12.02 -6.67
C ALA A 269 -3.54 -11.87 -8.20
N LEU A 270 -3.61 -10.62 -8.66
CA LEU A 270 -3.45 -10.27 -10.08
C LEU A 270 -2.06 -10.59 -10.63
N ASP A 271 -0.99 -10.31 -9.89
CA ASP A 271 0.39 -10.61 -10.31
C ASP A 271 0.62 -12.12 -10.41
N LEU A 272 0.03 -12.89 -9.48
CA LEU A 272 -0.03 -14.34 -9.55
C LEU A 272 -0.80 -14.81 -10.79
N ARG A 273 -1.98 -14.22 -11.06
CA ARG A 273 -2.82 -14.57 -12.22
C ARG A 273 -2.12 -14.30 -13.56
N PHE A 274 -1.34 -13.23 -13.64
CA PHE A 274 -0.57 -12.86 -14.84
C PHE A 274 0.83 -13.47 -14.88
N ASN A 275 1.14 -14.43 -14.01
CA ASN A 275 2.42 -15.14 -13.97
C ASN A 275 3.64 -14.20 -13.89
N LYS A 276 3.56 -13.09 -13.14
CA LYS A 276 4.71 -12.19 -12.93
C LYS A 276 5.84 -12.84 -12.14
N TYR A 277 5.53 -13.87 -11.35
CA TYR A 277 6.53 -14.67 -10.63
C TYR A 277 7.10 -15.78 -11.52
N VAL A 278 8.35 -15.63 -11.93
CA VAL A 278 9.06 -16.65 -12.72
C VAL A 278 9.81 -17.58 -11.78
N HIS A 279 9.38 -18.83 -11.70
CA HIS A 279 10.07 -19.87 -10.92
C HIS A 279 11.43 -20.22 -11.53
N LYS A 280 12.48 -20.26 -10.71
CA LYS A 280 13.86 -20.55 -11.14
C LYS A 280 14.38 -21.88 -10.61
N TRP A 281 14.02 -22.24 -9.39
CA TRP A 281 14.55 -23.45 -8.74
C TRP A 281 13.68 -23.91 -7.57
N GLY A 282 13.67 -25.21 -7.30
CA GLY A 282 13.06 -25.82 -6.11
C GLY A 282 11.58 -26.19 -6.29
N LEU A 283 10.81 -26.14 -5.21
CA LEU A 283 9.39 -26.42 -5.23
C LEU A 283 8.57 -25.25 -5.80
N HIS A 284 7.73 -25.56 -6.79
CA HIS A 284 6.86 -24.56 -7.41
C HIS A 284 5.55 -24.34 -6.63
N PHE A 285 5.65 -23.75 -5.44
CA PHE A 285 4.49 -23.43 -4.57
C PHE A 285 3.39 -22.62 -5.26
N LEU A 286 3.74 -21.59 -6.04
CA LEU A 286 2.74 -20.70 -6.66
C LEU A 286 1.89 -21.39 -7.73
N ALA A 287 2.40 -22.43 -8.41
CA ALA A 287 1.64 -23.15 -9.43
C ALA A 287 0.42 -23.90 -8.87
N ARG A 288 0.34 -24.07 -7.54
CA ARG A 288 -0.78 -24.73 -6.85
C ARG A 288 -1.81 -23.75 -6.32
N LEU A 289 -1.57 -22.45 -6.47
CA LEU A 289 -2.43 -21.40 -5.95
C LEU A 289 -3.35 -20.91 -7.06
N SER A 290 -4.64 -20.80 -6.76
CA SER A 290 -5.63 -20.22 -7.67
C SER A 290 -6.38 -19.12 -6.93
N PRO A 291 -6.04 -17.83 -7.16
CA PRO A 291 -6.79 -16.74 -6.56
C PRO A 291 -8.22 -16.72 -7.10
N SER A 292 -9.18 -16.37 -6.25
CA SER A 292 -10.58 -16.19 -6.67
C SER A 292 -10.74 -14.93 -7.53
N ALA A 293 -11.82 -14.87 -8.31
CA ALA A 293 -12.18 -13.67 -9.06
C ALA A 293 -12.29 -12.45 -8.13
N HIS A 294 -12.94 -12.60 -6.98
CA HIS A 294 -12.98 -11.59 -5.92
C HIS A 294 -11.59 -11.07 -5.51
N GLN A 295 -10.61 -11.94 -5.25
CA GLN A 295 -9.25 -11.52 -4.87
C GLN A 295 -8.55 -10.76 -5.99
N ILE A 296 -8.74 -11.20 -7.24
CA ILE A 296 -8.15 -10.56 -8.43
C ILE A 296 -8.76 -9.17 -8.64
N LEU A 297 -10.09 -9.07 -8.64
CA LEU A 297 -10.83 -7.83 -8.86
C LEU A 297 -10.54 -6.81 -7.77
N ARG A 298 -10.46 -7.26 -6.51
CA ARG A 298 -10.09 -6.40 -5.39
C ARG A 298 -8.68 -5.85 -5.52
N HIS A 299 -7.71 -6.65 -5.97
CA HIS A 299 -6.36 -6.15 -6.25
C HIS A 299 -6.43 -5.05 -7.32
N ALA A 300 -7.13 -5.28 -8.43
CA ALA A 300 -7.27 -4.29 -9.50
C ALA A 300 -7.91 -2.98 -9.02
N ALA A 301 -8.97 -3.09 -8.20
CA ALA A 301 -9.71 -1.97 -7.63
C ALA A 301 -8.87 -1.05 -6.73
N ARG A 302 -7.81 -1.58 -6.09
CA ARG A 302 -6.95 -0.79 -5.21
C ARG A 302 -6.21 0.31 -5.95
N PHE A 303 -5.80 0.07 -7.19
CA PHE A 303 -4.94 1.00 -7.90
C PHE A 303 -5.67 2.30 -8.25
N SER A 304 -6.88 2.21 -8.82
CA SER A 304 -7.71 3.39 -9.11
C SER A 304 -8.08 4.16 -7.84
N SER A 305 -8.47 3.45 -6.79
CA SER A 305 -8.82 4.05 -5.50
C SER A 305 -7.62 4.71 -4.82
N HIS A 306 -6.42 4.14 -4.93
CA HIS A 306 -5.20 4.76 -4.42
C HIS A 306 -4.83 6.03 -5.20
N ILE A 307 -4.98 6.04 -6.53
CA ILE A 307 -4.74 7.26 -7.32
C ILE A 307 -5.72 8.35 -6.90
N LEU A 308 -7.01 8.01 -6.77
CA LEU A 308 -8.08 8.95 -6.44
C LEU A 308 -7.91 9.63 -5.08
N LEU A 309 -7.66 8.85 -4.02
CA LEU A 309 -7.64 9.36 -2.64
C LEU A 309 -6.27 9.84 -2.18
N ASP A 310 -5.20 9.29 -2.78
CA ASP A 310 -3.82 9.51 -2.33
C ASP A 310 -2.99 10.16 -3.43
N ALA A 311 -2.65 9.42 -4.49
CA ALA A 311 -1.54 9.83 -5.34
C ALA A 311 -1.81 11.14 -6.11
N LEU A 312 -3.01 11.29 -6.70
CA LEU A 312 -3.37 12.51 -7.42
C LEU A 312 -3.57 13.70 -6.45
N PRO A 313 -4.35 13.60 -5.35
CA PRO A 313 -4.42 14.66 -4.34
C PRO A 313 -3.04 15.05 -3.81
N ASN A 314 -2.19 14.08 -3.49
CA ASN A 314 -0.87 14.37 -2.93
C ASN A 314 -0.01 15.20 -3.90
N THR A 315 0.06 14.81 -5.17
CA THR A 315 0.84 15.58 -6.15
C THR A 315 0.18 16.92 -6.46
N TYR A 316 -1.14 16.97 -6.60
CA TYR A 316 -1.84 18.20 -6.96
C TYR A 316 -1.76 19.25 -5.84
N LEU A 317 -2.16 18.89 -4.61
CA LEU A 317 -2.25 19.81 -3.46
C LEU A 317 -0.89 20.35 -3.00
N THR A 318 0.21 19.73 -3.40
CA THR A 318 1.58 20.17 -3.04
C THR A 318 2.30 20.88 -4.18
N SER A 319 1.70 20.93 -5.37
CA SER A 319 2.24 21.61 -6.54
C SER A 319 1.88 23.11 -6.55
N ALA A 320 2.53 23.88 -7.41
CA ALA A 320 2.08 25.23 -7.73
C ALA A 320 1.00 25.17 -8.83
N SER A 321 0.03 26.09 -8.80
CA SER A 321 -1.10 26.14 -9.75
C SER A 321 -0.75 26.64 -11.16
N ASP A 322 0.53 26.63 -11.56
CA ASP A 322 0.91 27.04 -12.92
C ASP A 322 0.60 25.93 -13.94
N ASP A 323 0.26 26.34 -15.16
CA ASP A 323 -0.18 25.41 -16.21
C ASP A 323 0.87 24.35 -16.57
N GLU A 324 2.17 24.64 -16.44
CA GLU A 324 3.23 23.66 -16.73
C GLU A 324 3.21 22.51 -15.73
N ASN A 325 3.11 22.82 -14.43
CA ASN A 325 3.00 21.81 -13.38
C ASN A 325 1.70 21.01 -13.50
N LEU A 326 0.57 21.67 -13.76
CA LEU A 326 -0.69 20.96 -13.96
C LEU A 326 -0.63 20.03 -15.18
N HIS A 327 0.02 20.45 -16.27
CA HIS A 327 0.20 19.60 -17.45
C HIS A 327 1.03 18.35 -17.13
N LYS A 328 2.12 18.46 -16.36
CA LYS A 328 2.93 17.32 -15.93
C LYS A 328 2.12 16.35 -15.06
N ILE A 329 1.34 16.87 -14.12
CA ILE A 329 0.47 16.05 -13.26
C ILE A 329 -0.55 15.29 -14.09
N ILE A 330 -1.22 15.99 -15.02
CA ILE A 330 -2.20 15.37 -15.93
C ILE A 330 -1.55 14.26 -16.73
N HIS A 331 -0.40 14.52 -17.36
CA HIS A 331 0.35 13.54 -18.13
C HIS A 331 0.69 12.28 -17.31
N ASP A 332 1.24 12.46 -16.11
CA ASP A 332 1.65 11.35 -15.24
C ASP A 332 0.46 10.52 -14.77
N VAL A 333 -0.67 11.17 -14.46
CA VAL A 333 -1.90 10.47 -14.04
C VAL A 333 -2.56 9.77 -15.22
N GLN A 334 -2.58 10.37 -16.41
CA GLN A 334 -3.06 9.72 -17.63
C GLN A 334 -2.28 8.44 -17.95
N ASN A 335 -0.95 8.44 -17.76
CA ASN A 335 -0.13 7.24 -17.90
C ASN A 335 -0.51 6.15 -16.89
N ARG A 336 -0.84 6.52 -15.65
CA ARG A 336 -1.34 5.56 -14.65
C ARG A 336 -2.74 5.04 -15.00
N MET A 337 -3.61 5.89 -15.52
CA MET A 337 -4.96 5.50 -15.97
C MET A 337 -4.93 4.58 -17.18
N LEU A 338 -3.94 4.73 -18.07
CA LEU A 338 -3.70 3.77 -19.14
C LEU A 338 -3.41 2.37 -18.58
N ASN A 339 -2.63 2.26 -17.50
CA ASN A 339 -2.40 0.97 -16.85
C ASN A 339 -3.69 0.36 -16.29
N ILE A 340 -4.59 1.18 -15.70
CA ILE A 340 -5.92 0.72 -15.25
C ILE A 340 -6.72 0.16 -16.44
N GLN A 341 -6.71 0.88 -17.57
CA GLN A 341 -7.45 0.46 -18.77
C GLN A 341 -6.88 -0.84 -19.37
N LEU A 342 -5.56 -0.97 -19.47
CA LEU A 342 -4.90 -2.17 -19.98
C LEU A 342 -5.14 -3.37 -19.07
N GLU A 343 -5.06 -3.17 -17.75
CA GLU A 343 -5.36 -4.20 -16.77
C GLU A 343 -6.83 -4.65 -16.86
N ASN A 344 -7.76 -3.71 -16.98
CA ASN A 344 -9.19 -4.01 -17.15
C ASN A 344 -9.48 -4.78 -18.45
N GLU A 345 -8.82 -4.44 -19.56
CA GLU A 345 -8.93 -5.20 -20.82
C GLU A 345 -8.45 -6.65 -20.64
N LEU A 346 -7.39 -6.88 -19.86
CA LEU A 346 -6.94 -8.24 -19.53
C LEU A 346 -7.97 -8.98 -18.66
N LEU A 347 -8.55 -8.32 -17.66
CA LEU A 347 -9.61 -8.89 -16.83
C LEU A 347 -10.83 -9.30 -17.66
N PHE A 348 -11.23 -8.47 -18.63
CA PHE A 348 -12.31 -8.77 -19.56
C PHE A 348 -11.98 -10.00 -20.42
N ARG A 349 -10.79 -10.05 -21.02
CA ARG A 349 -10.35 -11.20 -21.83
C ARG A 349 -10.26 -12.50 -21.05
N LEU A 350 -10.07 -12.42 -19.72
CA LEU A 350 -10.08 -13.56 -18.82
C LEU A 350 -11.47 -13.94 -18.31
N ASN A 351 -12.54 -13.28 -18.78
CA ASN A 351 -13.92 -13.44 -18.33
C ASN A 351 -14.09 -13.21 -16.81
N LEU A 352 -13.28 -12.32 -16.22
CA LEU A 352 -13.38 -11.94 -14.81
C LEU A 352 -14.29 -10.72 -14.60
N ILE A 353 -14.63 -10.01 -15.67
CA ILE A 353 -15.61 -8.92 -15.68
C ILE A 353 -16.57 -9.11 -16.87
N PRO A 354 -17.84 -8.70 -16.72
CA PRO A 354 -18.90 -9.09 -17.65
C PRO A 354 -18.87 -8.35 -18.99
N GLU A 355 -18.33 -7.14 -19.05
CA GLU A 355 -18.41 -6.29 -20.25
C GLU A 355 -17.08 -5.63 -20.59
N LYS A 356 -16.80 -5.53 -21.89
CA LYS A 356 -15.64 -4.81 -22.42
C LYS A 356 -15.86 -3.33 -22.19
N PHE A 357 -15.12 -2.75 -21.26
CA PHE A 357 -15.49 -1.46 -20.72
C PHE A 357 -14.68 -0.30 -21.32
N THR A 358 -15.40 0.72 -21.76
CA THR A 358 -14.86 2.04 -22.14
C THR A 358 -15.52 3.07 -21.23
N PRO A 359 -14.77 3.98 -20.56
CA PRO A 359 -15.34 5.08 -19.81
C PRO A 359 -16.54 5.72 -20.52
N PRO A 360 -17.64 6.04 -19.81
CA PRO A 360 -18.85 6.57 -20.44
C PRO A 360 -18.57 7.90 -21.17
N GLU A 361 -17.63 8.68 -20.64
CA GLU A 361 -17.20 9.96 -21.22
C GLU A 361 -15.68 9.95 -21.41
N PRO A 362 -15.18 10.36 -22.60
CA PRO A 362 -13.75 10.53 -22.82
C PRO A 362 -13.22 11.70 -21.98
N LEU A 363 -11.92 11.65 -21.64
CA LEU A 363 -11.26 12.80 -21.03
C LEU A 363 -11.29 14.00 -22.01
N PRO A 364 -11.40 15.24 -21.50
CA PRO A 364 -11.38 16.42 -22.35
C PRO A 364 -10.10 16.55 -23.18
N GLU A 365 -10.23 17.19 -24.33
CA GLU A 365 -9.15 17.40 -25.30
C GLU A 365 -8.00 18.24 -24.71
N PRO A 366 -6.77 18.15 -25.28
CA PRO A 366 -5.60 18.83 -24.72
C PRO A 366 -5.69 20.36 -24.64
N ASP A 367 -6.56 20.98 -25.44
CA ASP A 367 -6.85 22.42 -25.48
C ASP A 367 -7.81 22.88 -24.37
N THR A 368 -8.45 21.96 -23.65
CA THR A 368 -9.29 22.26 -22.50
C THR A 368 -8.43 22.75 -21.32
N PRO A 369 -8.87 23.74 -20.52
CA PRO A 369 -8.12 24.23 -19.37
C PRO A 369 -7.67 23.13 -18.40
N SER A 370 -6.44 23.22 -17.89
CA SER A 370 -5.83 22.18 -17.04
C SER A 370 -6.67 21.83 -15.80
N LYS A 371 -7.30 22.83 -15.16
CA LYS A 371 -8.19 22.62 -14.01
C LYS A 371 -9.43 21.78 -14.37
N GLU A 372 -10.08 22.10 -15.49
CA GLU A 372 -11.22 21.32 -15.99
C GLU A 372 -10.82 19.88 -16.34
N ARG A 373 -9.65 19.69 -16.98
CA ARG A 373 -9.09 18.36 -17.26
C ARG A 373 -8.81 17.56 -15.99
N LEU A 374 -8.25 18.19 -14.95
CA LEU A 374 -8.03 17.55 -13.65
C LEU A 374 -9.35 17.14 -12.99
N THR A 375 -10.37 18.01 -13.02
CA THR A 375 -11.71 17.67 -12.51
C THR A 375 -12.29 16.45 -13.21
N ALA A 376 -12.20 16.39 -14.54
CA ALA A 376 -12.64 15.22 -15.31
C ALA A 376 -11.83 13.95 -14.97
N ILE A 377 -10.54 14.07 -14.69
CA ILE A 377 -9.70 12.95 -14.22
C ILE A 377 -10.18 12.43 -12.86
N PHE A 378 -10.48 13.31 -11.90
CA PHE A 378 -11.04 12.90 -10.61
C PHE A 378 -12.37 12.15 -10.78
N GLN A 379 -13.27 12.67 -11.62
CA GLN A 379 -14.55 12.03 -11.93
C GLN A 379 -14.36 10.66 -12.60
N LEU A 380 -13.40 10.54 -13.51
CA LEU A 380 -13.12 9.27 -14.18
C LEU A 380 -12.52 8.23 -13.22
N LEU A 381 -11.65 8.64 -12.29
CA LEU A 381 -11.12 7.76 -11.24
C LEU A 381 -12.21 7.32 -10.24
N GLU A 382 -13.13 8.22 -9.87
CA GLU A 382 -14.32 7.91 -9.08
C GLU A 382 -15.17 6.84 -9.78
N TRP A 383 -15.43 7.03 -11.08
CA TRP A 383 -16.15 6.09 -11.91
C TRP A 383 -15.48 4.70 -11.95
N TRP A 384 -14.16 4.64 -12.12
CA TRP A 384 -13.41 3.37 -12.06
C TRP A 384 -13.56 2.65 -10.72
N ALA A 385 -13.46 3.39 -9.61
CA ALA A 385 -13.61 2.82 -8.28
C ALA A 385 -15.03 2.29 -8.05
N ASP A 386 -16.06 2.98 -8.54
CA ASP A 386 -17.47 2.55 -8.50
C ASP A 386 -17.72 1.30 -9.35
N PHE A 387 -17.14 1.24 -10.54
CA PHE A 387 -17.24 0.06 -11.41
C PHE A 387 -16.72 -1.19 -10.69
N TYR A 388 -15.50 -1.15 -10.16
CA TYR A 388 -14.93 -2.29 -9.46
C TYR A 388 -15.74 -2.69 -8.22
N GLN A 389 -16.27 -1.71 -7.47
CA GLN A 389 -17.14 -2.02 -6.33
C GLN A 389 -18.40 -2.76 -6.78
N THR A 390 -19.03 -2.30 -7.86
CA THR A 390 -20.25 -2.91 -8.40
C THR A 390 -20.00 -4.34 -8.85
N VAL A 391 -18.89 -4.59 -9.55
CA VAL A 391 -18.51 -5.95 -9.98
C VAL A 391 -18.22 -6.84 -8.76
N LEU A 392 -17.48 -6.35 -7.76
CA LEU A 392 -17.18 -7.11 -6.54
C LEU A 392 -18.43 -7.46 -5.72
N GLN A 393 -19.49 -6.65 -5.80
CA GLN A 393 -20.77 -6.93 -5.13
C GLN A 393 -21.64 -7.93 -5.91
N ALA A 394 -21.43 -8.05 -7.22
CA ALA A 394 -22.17 -8.98 -8.10
C ALA A 394 -21.58 -10.40 -8.12
N ASP A 395 -20.34 -10.58 -7.68
CA ASP A 395 -19.61 -11.86 -7.62
C ASP A 395 -19.41 -12.33 -6.16
N PRO A 396 -20.36 -13.07 -5.57
CA PRO A 396 -20.33 -13.49 -4.15
C PRO A 396 -19.33 -14.60 -3.82
#